data_AF-A0A2I0FJ52-F1
#
_entry.id   AF-A0A2I0FJ52-F1
#
_cell.length_a   1.000
_cell.length_b   1.000
_cell.length_c   1.000
_cell.angle_alpha   90.00
_cell.angle_beta   90.00
_cell.angle_gamma   90.00
#
_symmetry.space_group_name_H-M   'P 1'
#
loop_
_entity.id
_entity.type
_entity.pdbx_description
1 polymer ?
#
loop_
_entity_poly.entity_id
_entity_poly.type
_entity_poly.pdbx_seq_one_letter_code
_entity_poly.pdbx_strand_id
1 'polypeptide(L)'
;MTYSLENISQLEHSKEFARLHQKFHQFNPLKVLRVDQFEIRHSNILAWLLDPNETHQLGGFFLKKLLTRLVTRAENEGKGEGIDFLSFLHSSFHDAEVSREVKTHTNRLIDLLVHVPSQKLVLVIENKFHAGESDGQLADYLAYAKLRFSETGYTILPIFLTLANEEPSEDSYLLLGYEDVLEIIEQQLEFNKDTTADAIHDFLSFYIEVLKEQLVHDEEAVQLALEVYEGNKSAIDFLFLSQNKNFKKQAIYKGIYKQIGELNDREKTALRKIYESKKKTIDFIFNIGSNVLREAFLEFVKETEIPEEAYSASIRSPNFVLPDWFDFEETLGKPDSAYWLGQAFIIWFERQVEDRIKITVEVGPIAYEERVQLLTMLEKHGVSFQQNAKQEGKKYTRIFTAWTEVKDWASKQEVLNSMLELYNASEINDLFRKIALSVEGMAQQEQAEEDVLVSEGIEQEEKLSENKVPSIPRSAFQKFCNDNGISEENWNIHPRYPSFTVPAFTKIEERFGSTRINWWWHNGPFLFFFDHLRDGRLKLVFELGPLHGEQRVALIKELETFGVNFKAASKLRTAKYTRLYSNTKVVEDWEDEEQVSGAMTELFEHPMHQELLGVIGWIGGESWGR
;
A
#
# COMPACT_ATOMS: atom_id res chain seq x y z
N MET A 1 -29.51 -30.80 12.17
CA MET A 1 -30.10 -30.83 10.81
C MET A 1 -31.27 -29.85 10.67
N THR A 2 -32.20 -29.76 11.63
CA THR A 2 -33.28 -28.74 11.65
C THR A 2 -32.74 -27.31 11.55
N TYR A 3 -31.69 -27.01 12.32
CA TYR A 3 -31.07 -25.68 12.39
C TYR A 3 -30.53 -25.16 11.04
N SER A 4 -29.95 -26.01 10.19
CA SER A 4 -29.36 -25.53 8.92
C SER A 4 -30.41 -25.28 7.84
N LEU A 5 -31.50 -26.04 7.80
CA LEU A 5 -32.62 -25.80 6.88
C LEU A 5 -33.45 -24.57 7.29
N GLU A 6 -33.65 -24.37 8.59
CA GLU A 6 -34.26 -23.15 9.13
C GLU A 6 -33.42 -21.91 8.79
N ASN A 7 -32.09 -21.98 8.96
CA ASN A 7 -31.18 -20.89 8.59
C ASN A 7 -31.19 -20.60 7.08
N ILE A 8 -31.26 -21.62 6.22
CA ILE A 8 -31.39 -21.42 4.76
C ILE A 8 -32.71 -20.73 4.42
N SER A 9 -33.81 -21.09 5.09
CA SER A 9 -35.10 -20.42 4.91
C SER A 9 -35.05 -18.95 5.35
N GLN A 10 -34.39 -18.65 6.47
CA GLN A 10 -34.19 -17.28 6.96
C GLN A 10 -33.35 -16.45 5.99
N LEU A 11 -32.30 -17.02 5.40
CA LEU A 11 -31.48 -16.37 4.37
C LEU A 11 -32.33 -15.92 3.17
N GLU A 12 -33.31 -16.73 2.73
CA GLU A 12 -34.19 -16.34 1.61
C GLU A 12 -35.12 -15.16 1.92
N HIS A 13 -35.36 -14.90 3.21
CA HIS A 13 -36.19 -13.79 3.67
C HIS A 13 -35.38 -12.56 4.10
N SER A 14 -34.04 -12.62 4.08
CA SER A 14 -33.18 -11.45 4.32
C SER A 14 -33.34 -10.43 3.20
N LYS A 15 -33.60 -9.17 3.58
CA LYS A 15 -33.74 -8.06 2.64
C LYS A 15 -32.40 -7.75 1.97
N GLU A 16 -31.33 -7.89 2.73
CA GLU A 16 -29.95 -7.64 2.36
C GLU A 16 -29.50 -8.69 1.33
N PHE A 17 -29.79 -9.97 1.60
CA PHE A 17 -29.56 -11.04 0.62
C PHE A 17 -30.37 -10.82 -0.64
N ALA A 18 -31.65 -10.42 -0.53
CA ALA A 18 -32.50 -10.13 -1.68
C ALA A 18 -31.97 -8.95 -2.52
N ARG A 19 -31.51 -7.88 -1.88
CA ARG A 19 -30.91 -6.70 -2.53
C ARG A 19 -29.62 -7.08 -3.26
N LEU A 20 -28.74 -7.85 -2.62
CA LEU A 20 -27.50 -8.33 -3.24
C LEU A 20 -27.78 -9.32 -4.38
N HIS A 21 -28.76 -10.20 -4.19
CA HIS A 21 -29.20 -11.16 -5.20
C HIS A 21 -29.75 -10.44 -6.43
N GLN A 22 -30.61 -9.43 -6.23
CA GLN A 22 -31.13 -8.59 -7.29
C GLN A 22 -30.01 -7.89 -8.06
N LYS A 23 -28.99 -7.37 -7.36
CA LYS A 23 -27.80 -6.75 -7.97
C LYS A 23 -27.10 -7.69 -8.95
N PHE A 24 -26.80 -8.93 -8.53
CA PHE A 24 -26.17 -9.93 -9.41
C PHE A 24 -27.09 -10.51 -10.49
N HIS A 25 -28.41 -10.36 -10.34
CA HIS A 25 -29.43 -10.92 -11.24
C HIS A 25 -30.15 -9.84 -12.05
N GLN A 26 -29.62 -8.61 -12.07
CA GLN A 26 -30.09 -7.60 -13.00
C GLN A 26 -29.91 -8.11 -14.43
N PHE A 27 -30.92 -7.86 -15.26
CA PHE A 27 -30.84 -8.19 -16.67
C PHE A 27 -29.66 -7.42 -17.29
N ASN A 28 -28.72 -8.17 -17.85
CA ASN A 28 -27.58 -7.62 -18.55
C ASN A 28 -27.39 -8.42 -19.85
N PRO A 29 -27.64 -7.82 -21.03
CA PRO A 29 -27.48 -8.48 -22.32
C PRO A 29 -26.09 -9.09 -22.54
N LEU A 30 -25.04 -8.46 -22.00
CA LEU A 30 -23.66 -8.93 -22.15
C LEU A 30 -23.42 -10.22 -21.35
N LYS A 31 -24.05 -10.37 -20.19
CA LYS A 31 -24.02 -11.65 -19.45
C LYS A 31 -24.82 -12.74 -20.15
N VAL A 32 -25.91 -12.39 -20.85
CA VAL A 32 -26.63 -13.35 -21.72
C VAL A 32 -25.72 -13.84 -22.84
N LEU A 33 -24.93 -12.93 -23.41
CA LEU A 33 -23.87 -13.23 -24.37
C LEU A 33 -22.60 -13.78 -23.71
N ARG A 34 -22.61 -14.08 -22.41
CA ARG A 34 -21.50 -14.52 -21.55
C ARG A 34 -20.18 -13.77 -21.79
N VAL A 35 -20.22 -12.45 -21.87
CA VAL A 35 -19.01 -11.62 -21.93
C VAL A 35 -18.16 -11.88 -20.67
N ASP A 36 -18.79 -12.00 -19.50
CA ASP A 36 -18.19 -12.32 -18.21
C ASP A 36 -17.39 -13.64 -18.15
N GLN A 37 -17.43 -14.48 -19.20
CA GLN A 37 -16.78 -15.80 -19.22
C GLN A 37 -15.71 -15.95 -20.30
N PHE A 38 -15.59 -15.03 -21.26
CA PHE A 38 -14.74 -15.23 -22.44
C PHE A 38 -13.96 -13.97 -22.81
N GLU A 39 -12.63 -14.03 -22.66
CA GLU A 39 -11.67 -12.95 -22.94
C GLU A 39 -11.84 -12.34 -24.34
N ILE A 40 -12.04 -13.18 -25.36
CA ILE A 40 -12.26 -12.74 -26.74
C ILE A 40 -13.44 -11.76 -26.87
N ARG A 41 -14.45 -11.85 -25.99
CA ARG A 41 -15.61 -10.94 -26.03
C ARG A 41 -15.28 -9.57 -25.44
N HIS A 42 -14.38 -9.52 -24.45
CA HIS A 42 -13.80 -8.26 -24.00
C HIS A 42 -12.97 -7.63 -25.10
N SER A 43 -12.15 -8.41 -25.81
CA SER A 43 -11.37 -7.91 -26.96
C SER A 43 -12.27 -7.33 -28.06
N ASN A 44 -13.48 -7.87 -28.27
CA ASN A 44 -14.46 -7.29 -29.20
C ASN A 44 -14.95 -5.90 -28.76
N ILE A 45 -15.26 -5.75 -27.47
CA ILE A 45 -15.75 -4.49 -26.91
C ILE A 45 -14.62 -3.45 -26.90
N LEU A 46 -13.41 -3.85 -26.51
CA LEU A 46 -12.22 -3.01 -26.55
C LEU A 46 -11.88 -2.59 -27.98
N ALA A 47 -11.95 -3.49 -28.96
CA ALA A 47 -11.73 -3.13 -30.36
C ALA A 47 -12.72 -2.07 -30.83
N TRP A 48 -14.00 -2.24 -30.47
CA TRP A 48 -15.03 -1.24 -30.74
C TRP A 48 -14.69 0.09 -30.08
N LEU A 49 -14.35 0.13 -28.79
CA LEU A 49 -14.00 1.36 -28.07
C LEU A 49 -12.72 2.05 -28.58
N LEU A 50 -11.75 1.29 -29.07
CA LEU A 50 -10.45 1.78 -29.53
C LEU A 50 -10.52 2.39 -30.95
N ASP A 51 -11.53 2.03 -31.75
CA ASP A 51 -11.66 2.50 -33.13
C ASP A 51 -12.44 3.83 -33.18
N PRO A 52 -11.79 4.98 -33.42
CA PRO A 52 -12.47 6.27 -33.38
C PRO A 52 -13.56 6.47 -34.43
N ASN A 53 -13.66 5.58 -35.42
CA ASN A 53 -14.66 5.61 -36.48
C ASN A 53 -15.83 4.65 -36.24
N GLU A 54 -15.79 3.89 -35.16
CA GLU A 54 -16.87 2.99 -34.79
C GLU A 54 -18.10 3.73 -34.23
N THR A 55 -19.17 2.95 -34.07
CA THR A 55 -20.50 3.45 -33.74
C THR A 55 -20.70 3.92 -32.29
N HIS A 56 -19.66 3.93 -31.45
CA HIS A 56 -19.72 4.33 -30.04
C HIS A 56 -19.76 5.85 -29.80
N GLN A 57 -19.61 6.70 -30.83
CA GLN A 57 -19.67 8.18 -30.73
C GLN A 57 -18.60 8.82 -29.83
N LEU A 58 -17.53 8.08 -29.49
CA LEU A 58 -16.45 8.59 -28.62
C LEU A 58 -15.32 9.27 -29.42
N GLY A 59 -15.29 9.09 -30.75
CA GLY A 59 -14.13 9.47 -31.55
C GLY A 59 -12.84 8.90 -30.94
N GLY A 60 -11.76 9.67 -30.98
CA GLY A 60 -10.48 9.30 -30.37
C GLY A 60 -10.41 9.40 -28.85
N PHE A 61 -11.51 9.66 -28.14
CA PHE A 61 -11.48 9.91 -26.68
C PHE A 61 -10.93 8.71 -25.89
N PHE A 62 -11.46 7.52 -26.13
CA PHE A 62 -11.08 6.32 -25.38
C PHE A 62 -9.59 6.00 -25.58
N LEU A 63 -9.13 5.98 -26.82
CA LEU A 63 -7.72 5.76 -27.17
C LEU A 63 -6.78 6.81 -26.53
N LYS A 64 -7.15 8.10 -26.54
CA LYS A 64 -6.38 9.15 -25.85
C LYS A 64 -6.25 8.91 -24.35
N LYS A 65 -7.37 8.59 -23.71
CA LYS A 65 -7.41 8.37 -22.26
C LYS A 65 -6.62 7.13 -21.88
N LEU A 66 -6.72 6.07 -22.68
CA LEU A 66 -5.91 4.87 -22.49
C LEU A 66 -4.41 5.20 -22.58
N LEU A 67 -3.97 5.93 -23.61
CA LEU A 67 -2.57 6.39 -23.72
C LEU A 67 -2.14 7.27 -22.54
N THR A 68 -3.03 8.13 -22.05
CA THR A 68 -2.76 8.96 -20.86
C THR A 68 -2.50 8.08 -19.63
N ARG A 69 -3.33 7.03 -19.42
CA ARG A 69 -3.18 6.12 -18.29
C ARG A 69 -1.86 5.37 -18.29
N LEU A 70 -1.41 4.92 -19.46
CA LEU A 70 -0.13 4.24 -19.59
C LEU A 70 1.04 5.08 -19.03
N VAL A 71 1.01 6.40 -19.22
CA VAL A 71 2.06 7.32 -18.76
C VAL A 71 1.93 7.67 -17.28
N THR A 72 0.71 7.72 -16.75
CA THR A 72 0.45 8.17 -15.37
C THR A 72 0.55 7.05 -14.33
N ARG A 73 0.57 5.78 -14.75
CA ARG A 73 0.72 4.64 -13.84
C ARG A 73 2.15 4.54 -13.31
N ALA A 74 2.29 4.37 -11.98
CA ALA A 74 3.58 4.27 -11.31
C ALA A 74 4.35 3.02 -11.74
N GLU A 75 3.65 1.92 -12.03
CA GLU A 75 4.23 0.64 -12.48
C GLU A 75 4.86 0.73 -13.87
N ASN A 76 4.57 1.80 -14.60
CA ASN A 76 5.13 2.12 -15.90
C ASN A 76 6.23 3.20 -15.83
N GLU A 77 6.61 3.68 -14.62
CA GLU A 77 7.67 4.67 -14.47
C GLU A 77 9.00 4.13 -15.03
N GLY A 78 9.65 4.91 -15.91
CA GLY A 78 10.86 4.49 -16.64
C GLY A 78 10.60 3.54 -17.82
N LYS A 79 9.41 2.95 -17.95
CA LYS A 79 9.02 2.15 -19.12
C LYS A 79 8.46 3.08 -20.20
N GLY A 80 9.22 3.23 -21.30
CA GLY A 80 8.85 4.12 -22.41
C GLY A 80 9.67 5.40 -22.53
N GLU A 81 10.86 5.44 -21.93
CA GLU A 81 11.85 6.49 -22.19
C GLU A 81 12.09 6.67 -23.71
N GLY A 82 11.99 7.91 -24.18
CA GLY A 82 12.14 8.27 -25.59
C GLY A 82 10.85 8.27 -26.42
N ILE A 83 9.70 7.94 -25.83
CA ILE A 83 8.40 8.03 -26.48
C ILE A 83 7.76 9.40 -26.21
N ASP A 84 7.44 10.14 -27.26
CA ASP A 84 6.78 11.45 -27.16
C ASP A 84 5.27 11.29 -26.95
N PHE A 85 4.88 10.88 -25.74
CA PHE A 85 3.47 10.74 -25.37
C PHE A 85 2.69 12.07 -25.45
N LEU A 86 3.34 13.21 -25.26
CA LEU A 86 2.69 14.52 -25.34
C LEU A 86 2.18 14.79 -26.76
N SER A 87 2.92 14.38 -27.79
CA SER A 87 2.46 14.49 -29.18
C SER A 87 1.15 13.73 -29.42
N PHE A 88 0.99 12.57 -28.80
CA PHE A 88 -0.19 11.71 -28.96
C PHE A 88 -1.45 12.29 -28.32
N LEU A 89 -1.34 13.03 -27.21
CA LEU A 89 -2.49 13.59 -26.49
C LEU A 89 -3.30 14.60 -27.34
N HIS A 90 -2.61 15.30 -28.25
CA HIS A 90 -3.23 16.30 -29.12
C HIS A 90 -3.76 15.73 -30.45
N SER A 91 -3.43 14.48 -30.77
CA SER A 91 -3.76 13.85 -32.05
C SER A 91 -5.22 13.43 -32.15
N SER A 92 -5.86 13.48 -33.31
CA SER A 92 -7.27 13.10 -33.46
C SER A 92 -7.51 11.59 -33.48
N PHE A 93 -6.48 10.81 -33.85
CA PHE A 93 -6.51 9.37 -34.08
C PHE A 93 -7.47 8.89 -35.17
N HIS A 94 -8.05 9.77 -35.98
CA HIS A 94 -9.09 9.41 -36.95
C HIS A 94 -8.68 8.33 -37.96
N ASP A 95 -7.38 8.12 -38.20
CA ASP A 95 -6.85 7.08 -39.07
C ASP A 95 -6.38 5.82 -38.32
N ALA A 96 -6.79 5.63 -37.06
CA ALA A 96 -6.49 4.43 -36.30
C ALA A 96 -7.22 3.22 -36.90
N GLU A 97 -6.48 2.14 -37.13
CA GLU A 97 -6.97 0.86 -37.62
C GLU A 97 -6.85 -0.19 -36.50
N VAL A 98 -7.98 -0.79 -36.10
CA VAL A 98 -8.01 -1.77 -35.00
C VAL A 98 -8.23 -3.18 -35.55
N SER A 99 -7.26 -4.07 -35.30
CA SER A 99 -7.30 -5.48 -35.68
C SER A 99 -7.38 -6.37 -34.44
N ARG A 100 -8.08 -7.50 -34.57
CA ARG A 100 -8.19 -8.53 -33.53
C ARG A 100 -7.55 -9.83 -34.01
N GLU A 101 -7.10 -10.66 -33.05
CA GLU A 101 -6.57 -12.00 -33.30
C GLU A 101 -5.50 -12.01 -34.41
N VAL A 102 -4.55 -11.08 -34.34
CA VAL A 102 -3.51 -10.92 -35.38
C VAL A 102 -2.51 -12.05 -35.28
N LYS A 103 -2.44 -12.85 -36.33
CA LYS A 103 -1.58 -14.03 -36.38
C LYS A 103 -0.10 -13.67 -36.52
N THR A 104 0.72 -14.17 -35.60
CA THR A 104 2.17 -14.06 -35.66
C THR A 104 2.81 -15.17 -36.50
N HIS A 105 4.13 -15.07 -36.69
CA HIS A 105 4.93 -16.05 -37.43
C HIS A 105 4.98 -17.42 -36.74
N THR A 106 4.71 -17.51 -35.44
CA THR A 106 4.63 -18.77 -34.67
C THR A 106 3.21 -19.35 -34.58
N ASN A 107 2.24 -18.76 -35.30
CA ASN A 107 0.81 -19.07 -35.27
C ASN A 107 0.08 -18.68 -33.97
N ARG A 108 0.69 -17.87 -33.08
CA ARG A 108 -0.02 -17.27 -31.96
C ARG A 108 -0.86 -16.08 -32.42
N LEU A 109 -1.84 -15.66 -31.61
CA LEU A 109 -2.81 -14.62 -31.95
C LEU A 109 -2.69 -13.46 -30.97
N ILE A 110 -2.23 -12.31 -31.44
CA ILE A 110 -2.26 -11.06 -30.67
C ILE A 110 -3.73 -10.66 -30.51
N ASP A 111 -4.20 -10.44 -29.29
CA ASP A 111 -5.60 -10.12 -29.02
C ASP A 111 -6.07 -8.86 -29.76
N LEU A 112 -5.28 -7.79 -29.66
CA LEU A 112 -5.59 -6.49 -30.24
C LEU A 112 -4.32 -5.80 -30.78
N LEU A 113 -4.43 -5.26 -32.00
CA LEU A 113 -3.39 -4.44 -32.62
C LEU A 113 -4.00 -3.16 -33.16
N VAL A 114 -3.54 -2.01 -32.65
CA VAL A 114 -3.99 -0.69 -33.09
C VAL A 114 -2.87 -0.06 -33.90
N HIS A 115 -3.12 0.25 -35.17
CA HIS A 115 -2.15 0.89 -36.06
C HIS A 115 -2.61 2.31 -36.37
N VAL A 116 -1.78 3.31 -36.08
CA VAL A 116 -2.09 4.73 -36.31
C VAL A 116 -1.02 5.33 -37.24
N PRO A 117 -1.24 5.33 -38.56
CA PRO A 117 -0.27 5.81 -39.54
C PRO A 117 0.18 7.26 -39.33
N SER A 118 -0.75 8.18 -39.04
CA SER A 118 -0.49 9.60 -38.88
C SER A 118 0.47 9.93 -37.73
N GLN A 119 0.47 9.08 -36.69
CA GLN A 119 1.33 9.21 -35.51
C GLN A 119 2.54 8.29 -35.56
N LYS A 120 2.67 7.47 -36.61
CA LYS A 120 3.62 6.35 -36.66
C LYS A 120 3.59 5.53 -35.36
N LEU A 121 2.40 5.20 -34.88
CA LEU A 121 2.20 4.50 -33.60
C LEU A 121 1.55 3.13 -33.85
N VAL A 122 2.03 2.12 -33.12
CA VAL A 122 1.42 0.78 -33.06
C VAL A 122 1.24 0.38 -31.61
N LEU A 123 0.01 0.03 -31.21
CA LEU A 123 -0.27 -0.60 -29.93
C LEU A 123 -0.41 -2.11 -30.13
N VAL A 124 0.28 -2.89 -29.31
CA VAL A 124 0.17 -4.35 -29.27
C VAL A 124 -0.39 -4.70 -27.91
N ILE A 125 -1.67 -5.04 -27.84
CA ILE A 125 -2.37 -5.25 -26.57
C ILE A 125 -2.65 -6.74 -26.42
N GLU A 126 -2.11 -7.33 -25.35
CA GLU A 126 -2.54 -8.64 -24.86
C GLU A 126 -3.57 -8.44 -23.75
N ASN A 127 -4.69 -9.16 -23.84
CA ASN A 127 -5.84 -8.99 -22.95
C ASN A 127 -6.05 -10.22 -22.06
N LYS A 128 -5.77 -10.09 -20.77
CA LYS A 128 -5.96 -11.13 -19.76
C LYS A 128 -7.07 -10.76 -18.79
N PHE A 129 -8.24 -11.37 -18.95
CA PHE A 129 -9.38 -11.11 -18.08
C PHE A 129 -9.59 -12.22 -17.03
N HIS A 130 -9.17 -13.46 -17.30
CA HIS A 130 -9.39 -14.61 -16.40
C HIS A 130 -8.12 -15.41 -16.09
N ALA A 131 -7.21 -15.56 -17.06
CA ALA A 131 -6.01 -16.37 -16.90
C ALA A 131 -4.74 -15.56 -17.18
N GLY A 132 -3.66 -15.90 -16.48
CA GLY A 132 -2.34 -15.32 -16.71
C GLY A 132 -1.75 -15.66 -18.09
N GLU A 133 -0.59 -15.08 -18.36
CA GLU A 133 0.15 -15.28 -19.61
C GLU A 133 0.52 -16.76 -19.87
N SER A 134 0.54 -17.17 -21.14
CA SER A 134 1.19 -18.42 -21.55
C SER A 134 2.68 -18.22 -21.82
N ASP A 135 3.53 -19.16 -21.42
CA ASP A 135 5.01 -19.02 -21.50
C ASP A 135 5.52 -18.50 -22.86
N GLY A 136 6.23 -17.37 -22.81
CA GLY A 136 6.92 -16.73 -23.94
C GLY A 136 5.99 -16.07 -24.96
N GLN A 137 4.71 -15.85 -24.62
CA GLN A 137 3.70 -15.25 -25.49
C GLN A 137 4.03 -13.79 -25.81
N LEU A 138 4.36 -12.99 -24.79
CA LEU A 138 4.64 -11.56 -24.95
C LEU A 138 5.88 -11.28 -25.81
N ALA A 139 6.92 -12.09 -25.67
CA ALA A 139 8.15 -12.01 -26.47
C ALA A 139 7.87 -12.21 -27.98
N ASP A 140 7.04 -13.20 -28.33
CA ASP A 140 6.67 -13.49 -29.72
C ASP A 140 5.92 -12.32 -30.37
N TYR A 141 5.00 -11.71 -29.63
CA TYR A 141 4.17 -10.60 -30.10
C TYR A 141 5.00 -9.35 -30.34
N LEU A 142 5.92 -9.05 -29.42
CA LEU A 142 6.83 -7.93 -29.56
C LEU A 142 7.80 -8.15 -30.73
N ALA A 143 8.33 -9.37 -30.90
CA ALA A 143 9.20 -9.71 -32.02
C ALA A 143 8.47 -9.56 -33.37
N TYR A 144 7.22 -10.03 -33.46
CA TYR A 144 6.37 -9.85 -34.63
C TYR A 144 6.14 -8.37 -34.96
N ALA A 145 5.77 -7.56 -33.97
CA ALA A 145 5.52 -6.13 -34.16
C ALA A 145 6.80 -5.39 -34.59
N LYS A 146 7.95 -5.70 -33.96
CA LYS A 146 9.24 -5.12 -34.34
C LYS A 146 9.62 -5.45 -35.78
N LEU A 147 9.49 -6.72 -36.18
CA LEU A 147 9.78 -7.15 -37.55
C LEU A 147 8.88 -6.46 -38.58
N ARG A 148 7.59 -6.27 -38.25
CA ARG A 148 6.61 -5.70 -39.18
C ARG A 148 6.68 -4.18 -39.30
N PHE A 149 7.03 -3.46 -38.23
CA PHE A 149 6.84 -2.01 -38.15
C PHE A 149 8.11 -1.20 -37.84
N SER A 150 9.14 -1.78 -37.19
CA SER A 150 10.32 -1.00 -36.76
C SER A 150 11.14 -0.42 -37.91
N GLU A 151 11.30 -1.15 -39.03
CA GLU A 151 12.03 -0.64 -40.20
C GLU A 151 11.37 0.57 -40.86
N THR A 152 10.07 0.76 -40.60
CA THR A 152 9.29 1.89 -41.14
C THR A 152 9.20 3.10 -40.19
N GLY A 153 9.90 3.04 -39.05
CA GLY A 153 10.01 4.13 -38.09
C GLY A 153 8.79 4.33 -37.20
N TYR A 154 8.03 3.27 -36.95
CA TYR A 154 6.91 3.29 -36.01
C TYR A 154 7.36 3.05 -34.57
N THR A 155 6.77 3.80 -33.64
CA THR A 155 6.84 3.54 -32.21
C THR A 155 5.88 2.40 -31.87
N ILE A 156 6.39 1.37 -31.21
CA ILE A 156 5.62 0.20 -30.79
C ILE A 156 5.41 0.28 -29.27
N LEU A 157 4.16 0.31 -28.84
CA LEU A 157 3.76 0.24 -27.44
C LEU A 157 3.15 -1.14 -27.15
N PRO A 158 3.93 -2.06 -26.58
CA PRO A 158 3.38 -3.31 -26.06
C PRO A 158 2.65 -3.03 -24.73
N ILE A 159 1.41 -3.50 -24.62
CA ILE A 159 0.51 -3.26 -23.49
C ILE A 159 0.00 -4.60 -22.99
N PHE A 160 0.08 -4.80 -21.68
CA PHE A 160 -0.49 -5.95 -20.99
C PHE A 160 -1.69 -5.47 -20.19
N LEU A 161 -2.90 -5.79 -20.68
CA LEU A 161 -4.16 -5.42 -20.03
C LEU A 161 -4.63 -6.58 -19.16
N THR A 162 -4.75 -6.36 -17.85
CA THR A 162 -5.07 -7.42 -16.87
C THR A 162 -6.17 -7.03 -15.88
N LEU A 163 -6.94 -8.01 -15.42
CA LEU A 163 -7.97 -7.82 -14.38
C LEU A 163 -7.38 -7.74 -12.96
N ALA A 164 -6.25 -8.41 -12.70
CA ALA A 164 -5.70 -8.60 -11.35
C ALA A 164 -4.39 -7.82 -11.10
N ASN A 165 -4.08 -6.83 -11.95
CA ASN A 165 -2.80 -6.10 -11.92
C ASN A 165 -1.57 -7.02 -11.83
N GLU A 166 -1.65 -8.17 -12.50
CA GLU A 166 -0.51 -9.08 -12.66
C GLU A 166 0.59 -8.44 -13.50
N GLU A 167 1.84 -8.59 -13.07
CA GLU A 167 2.99 -8.11 -13.86
C GLU A 167 3.19 -8.99 -15.10
N PRO A 168 3.50 -8.38 -16.27
CA PRO A 168 3.85 -9.13 -17.47
C PRO A 168 5.18 -9.85 -17.27
N SER A 169 5.39 -11.00 -17.94
CA SER A 169 6.69 -11.69 -17.90
C SER A 169 7.81 -10.94 -18.64
N GLU A 170 7.47 -9.92 -19.43
CA GLU A 170 8.38 -9.13 -20.24
C GLU A 170 8.39 -7.66 -19.77
N ASP A 171 9.51 -7.19 -19.21
CA ASP A 171 9.68 -5.83 -18.66
C ASP A 171 9.34 -4.70 -19.64
N SER A 172 9.44 -4.98 -20.95
CA SER A 172 9.15 -4.02 -22.01
C SER A 172 7.67 -3.71 -22.20
N TYR A 173 6.76 -4.51 -21.63
CA TYR A 173 5.31 -4.28 -21.69
C TYR A 173 4.88 -3.23 -20.66
N LEU A 174 4.03 -2.30 -21.12
CA LEU A 174 3.35 -1.35 -20.26
C LEU A 174 2.12 -2.03 -19.64
N LEU A 175 1.99 -1.93 -18.32
CA LEU A 175 0.87 -2.47 -17.57
C LEU A 175 -0.35 -1.55 -17.71
N LEU A 176 -1.52 -2.15 -17.91
CA LEU A 176 -2.82 -1.48 -17.85
C LEU A 176 -3.82 -2.38 -17.12
N GLY A 177 -4.67 -1.80 -16.29
CA GLY A 177 -5.67 -2.53 -15.51
C GLY A 177 -7.07 -2.38 -16.10
N TYR A 178 -7.94 -3.34 -15.83
CA TYR A 178 -9.37 -3.18 -16.15
C TYR A 178 -10.04 -2.09 -15.29
N GLU A 179 -9.45 -1.68 -14.15
CA GLU A 179 -9.87 -0.48 -13.43
C GLU A 179 -9.70 0.79 -14.29
N ASP A 180 -8.62 0.90 -15.07
CA ASP A 180 -8.41 2.05 -15.97
C ASP A 180 -9.50 2.09 -17.04
N VAL A 181 -9.82 0.93 -17.63
CA VAL A 181 -10.87 0.80 -18.65
C VAL A 181 -12.22 1.20 -18.04
N LEU A 182 -12.54 0.73 -16.84
CA LEU A 182 -13.76 1.07 -16.13
C LEU A 182 -13.86 2.60 -15.92
N GLU A 183 -12.83 3.21 -15.35
CA GLU A 183 -12.81 4.65 -15.06
C GLU A 183 -12.95 5.51 -16.34
N ILE A 184 -12.34 5.09 -17.45
CA ILE A 184 -12.46 5.82 -18.73
C ILE A 184 -13.90 5.80 -19.23
N ILE A 185 -14.59 4.66 -19.13
CA ILE A 185 -15.98 4.52 -19.59
C ILE A 185 -16.93 5.28 -18.65
N GLU A 186 -16.70 5.22 -17.34
CA GLU A 186 -17.50 5.97 -16.35
C GLU A 186 -17.38 7.49 -16.55
N GLN A 187 -16.15 8.01 -16.68
CA GLN A 187 -15.91 9.41 -17.00
C GLN A 187 -16.68 9.82 -18.26
N GLN A 188 -16.67 8.97 -19.28
CA GLN A 188 -17.35 9.28 -20.53
C GLN A 188 -18.86 9.40 -20.38
N LEU A 189 -19.49 8.48 -19.63
CA LEU A 189 -20.92 8.53 -19.36
C LEU A 189 -21.32 9.72 -18.50
N GLU A 190 -20.46 10.11 -17.55
CA GLU A 190 -20.70 11.27 -16.69
C GLU A 190 -20.68 12.59 -17.49
N PHE A 191 -19.72 12.77 -18.40
CA PHE A 191 -19.57 14.00 -19.17
C PHE A 191 -20.51 14.11 -20.39
N ASN A 192 -21.07 13.01 -20.89
CA ASN A 192 -21.81 13.00 -22.16
C ASN A 192 -23.24 12.45 -22.02
N LYS A 193 -23.81 12.51 -20.82
CA LYS A 193 -25.14 11.97 -20.51
C LYS A 193 -26.25 12.50 -21.41
N ASP A 194 -26.18 13.78 -21.78
CA ASP A 194 -27.21 14.45 -22.60
C ASP A 194 -26.99 14.31 -24.13
N THR A 195 -25.82 13.82 -24.56
CA THR A 195 -25.41 13.79 -25.98
C THR A 195 -25.19 12.37 -26.52
N THR A 196 -25.03 11.38 -25.64
CA THR A 196 -24.85 9.98 -26.01
C THR A 196 -26.20 9.36 -26.34
N ALA A 197 -26.30 8.62 -27.45
CA ALA A 197 -27.53 7.89 -27.76
C ALA A 197 -27.86 6.85 -26.68
N ASP A 198 -29.13 6.76 -26.27
CA ASP A 198 -29.60 5.86 -25.19
C ASP A 198 -29.08 4.43 -25.35
N ALA A 199 -29.08 3.88 -26.56
CA ALA A 199 -28.61 2.52 -26.83
C ALA A 199 -27.10 2.33 -26.54
N ILE A 200 -26.28 3.35 -26.78
CA ILE A 200 -24.84 3.33 -26.48
C ILE A 200 -24.63 3.49 -24.97
N HIS A 201 -25.36 4.42 -24.36
CA HIS A 201 -25.33 4.62 -22.91
C HIS A 201 -25.70 3.32 -22.18
N ASP A 202 -26.79 2.66 -22.58
CA ASP A 202 -27.24 1.39 -22.01
C ASP A 202 -26.19 0.29 -22.21
N PHE A 203 -25.62 0.16 -23.41
CA PHE A 203 -24.57 -0.82 -23.68
C PHE A 203 -23.33 -0.62 -22.80
N LEU A 204 -22.84 0.62 -22.68
CA LEU A 204 -21.70 0.95 -21.83
C LEU A 204 -22.02 0.75 -20.35
N SER A 205 -23.23 1.08 -19.90
CA SER A 205 -23.70 0.82 -18.54
C SER A 205 -23.71 -0.68 -18.25
N PHE A 206 -24.20 -1.51 -19.17
CA PHE A 206 -24.13 -2.96 -19.03
C PHE A 206 -22.70 -3.48 -18.98
N TYR A 207 -21.78 -2.87 -19.72
CA TYR A 207 -20.38 -3.28 -19.68
C TYR A 207 -19.70 -2.87 -18.37
N ILE A 208 -19.96 -1.67 -17.86
CA ILE A 208 -19.54 -1.21 -16.53
C ILE A 208 -19.98 -2.21 -15.46
N GLU A 209 -21.24 -2.65 -15.48
CA GLU A 209 -21.74 -3.65 -14.52
C GLU A 209 -20.99 -4.99 -14.61
N VAL A 210 -20.60 -5.42 -15.82
CA VAL A 210 -19.77 -6.62 -15.99
C VAL A 210 -18.37 -6.41 -15.39
N LEU A 211 -17.76 -5.25 -15.60
CA LEU A 211 -16.43 -4.94 -15.07
C LEU A 211 -16.44 -4.81 -13.54
N LYS A 212 -17.40 -4.07 -12.97
CA LYS A 212 -17.55 -3.88 -11.51
C LYS A 212 -17.72 -5.19 -10.75
N GLU A 213 -18.48 -6.13 -11.31
CA GLU A 213 -18.64 -7.45 -10.71
C GLU A 213 -17.33 -8.25 -10.63
N GLN A 214 -16.40 -8.01 -11.55
CA GLN A 214 -15.13 -8.74 -11.63
C GLN A 214 -14.00 -8.03 -10.89
N LEU A 215 -14.03 -6.70 -10.82
CA LEU A 215 -12.99 -5.89 -10.18
C LEU A 215 -13.14 -5.73 -8.65
N VAL A 216 -14.22 -6.23 -8.04
CA VAL A 216 -14.45 -6.15 -6.57
C VAL A 216 -14.33 -4.70 -6.04
N HIS A 217 -14.76 -3.69 -6.83
CA HIS A 217 -14.74 -2.26 -6.44
C HIS A 217 -16.09 -1.76 -5.89
N ASP A 218 -17.04 -2.65 -5.70
CA ASP A 218 -18.35 -2.28 -5.19
C ASP A 218 -18.37 -2.36 -3.66
N GLU A 219 -17.85 -1.33 -3.00
CA GLU A 219 -17.83 -1.20 -1.54
C GLU A 219 -19.22 -1.46 -0.93
N GLU A 220 -20.29 -1.03 -1.61
CA GLU A 220 -21.67 -1.29 -1.20
C GLU A 220 -22.01 -2.79 -1.27
N ALA A 221 -21.65 -3.48 -2.35
CA ALA A 221 -21.87 -4.92 -2.48
C ALA A 221 -21.02 -5.73 -1.50
N VAL A 222 -19.76 -5.32 -1.25
CA VAL A 222 -18.87 -5.94 -0.25
C VAL A 222 -19.46 -5.76 1.14
N GLN A 223 -19.88 -4.54 1.50
CA GLN A 223 -20.50 -4.27 2.80
C GLN A 223 -21.79 -5.07 2.98
N LEU A 224 -22.63 -5.13 1.94
CA LEU A 224 -23.86 -5.93 1.96
C LEU A 224 -23.57 -7.43 2.05
N ALA A 225 -22.52 -7.92 1.39
CA ALA A 225 -22.10 -9.31 1.49
C ALA A 225 -21.58 -9.66 2.89
N LEU A 226 -20.79 -8.77 3.51
CA LEU A 226 -20.32 -8.93 4.88
C LEU A 226 -21.51 -8.96 5.86
N GLU A 227 -22.45 -8.02 5.76
CA GLU A 227 -23.66 -7.97 6.60
C GLU A 227 -24.50 -9.24 6.46
N VAL A 228 -24.70 -9.71 5.23
CA VAL A 228 -25.44 -10.96 4.96
C VAL A 228 -24.69 -12.17 5.50
N TYR A 229 -23.36 -12.22 5.34
CA TYR A 229 -22.55 -13.32 5.85
C TYR A 229 -22.55 -13.35 7.38
N GLU A 230 -22.42 -12.20 8.05
CA GLU A 230 -22.49 -12.07 9.51
C GLU A 230 -23.79 -12.67 10.06
N GLY A 231 -24.93 -12.27 9.50
CA GLY A 231 -26.23 -12.79 9.94
C GLY A 231 -26.54 -14.23 9.51
N ASN A 232 -25.87 -14.77 8.49
CA ASN A 232 -26.29 -16.02 7.82
C ASN A 232 -25.15 -17.00 7.49
N LYS A 233 -23.97 -16.87 8.13
CA LYS A 233 -22.78 -17.67 7.85
C LYS A 233 -23.05 -19.16 7.77
N SER A 234 -23.79 -19.71 8.73
CA SER A 234 -24.12 -21.13 8.76
C SER A 234 -24.88 -21.59 7.50
N ALA A 235 -25.81 -20.78 6.99
CA ALA A 235 -26.55 -21.09 5.77
C ALA A 235 -25.68 -20.95 4.52
N ILE A 236 -24.91 -19.85 4.41
CA ILE A 236 -24.03 -19.58 3.27
C ILE A 236 -22.94 -20.63 3.15
N ASP A 237 -22.21 -20.92 4.24
CA ASP A 237 -21.16 -21.95 4.28
C ASP A 237 -21.73 -23.31 3.90
N PHE A 238 -22.90 -23.68 4.44
CA PHE A 238 -23.51 -24.98 4.17
C PHE A 238 -23.95 -25.11 2.71
N LEU A 239 -24.59 -24.08 2.14
CA LEU A 239 -24.98 -24.05 0.72
C LEU A 239 -23.75 -24.13 -0.19
N PHE A 240 -22.74 -23.29 0.04
CA PHE A 240 -21.54 -23.23 -0.79
C PHE A 240 -20.70 -24.51 -0.72
N LEU A 241 -20.38 -24.99 0.48
CA LEU A 241 -19.51 -26.16 0.70
C LEU A 241 -20.20 -27.47 0.29
N SER A 242 -21.54 -27.51 0.23
CA SER A 242 -22.26 -28.67 -0.31
C SER A 242 -21.94 -28.95 -1.78
N GLN A 243 -21.61 -27.90 -2.55
CA GLN A 243 -21.29 -28.00 -3.97
C GLN A 243 -19.78 -27.91 -4.25
N ASN A 244 -18.99 -27.29 -3.37
CA ASN A 244 -17.56 -27.08 -3.54
C ASN A 244 -16.74 -27.99 -2.61
N LYS A 245 -15.95 -28.92 -3.17
CA LYS A 245 -15.14 -29.88 -2.38
C LYS A 245 -13.72 -29.39 -2.08
N ASN A 246 -13.30 -28.26 -2.65
CA ASN A 246 -11.93 -27.75 -2.59
C ASN A 246 -11.48 -27.38 -1.16
N PHE A 247 -12.45 -27.14 -0.27
CA PHE A 247 -12.22 -26.72 1.11
C PHE A 247 -12.18 -27.89 2.12
N LYS A 248 -12.35 -29.15 1.66
CA LYS A 248 -12.39 -30.34 2.55
C LYS A 248 -11.17 -30.52 3.44
N LYS A 249 -10.01 -30.04 3.00
CA LYS A 249 -8.75 -30.14 3.73
C LYS A 249 -8.60 -29.06 4.82
N GLN A 250 -9.42 -28.00 4.79
CA GLN A 250 -9.34 -26.93 5.76
C GLN A 250 -10.03 -27.36 7.07
N ALA A 251 -9.31 -27.23 8.19
CA ALA A 251 -9.78 -27.72 9.49
C ALA A 251 -11.11 -27.09 9.92
N ILE A 252 -11.30 -25.80 9.62
CA ILE A 252 -12.49 -25.01 9.98
C ILE A 252 -13.79 -25.57 9.38
N TYR A 253 -13.73 -26.18 8.19
CA TYR A 253 -14.92 -26.69 7.49
C TYR A 253 -15.16 -28.18 7.69
N LYS A 254 -14.29 -28.88 8.44
CA LYS A 254 -14.37 -30.33 8.65
C LYS A 254 -15.71 -30.74 9.28
N GLY A 255 -16.23 -29.95 10.21
CA GLY A 255 -17.53 -30.17 10.85
C GLY A 255 -18.70 -30.08 9.85
N ILE A 256 -18.68 -29.08 8.97
CA ILE A 256 -19.71 -28.88 7.95
C ILE A 256 -19.69 -30.02 6.92
N TYR A 257 -18.50 -30.44 6.45
CA TYR A 257 -18.41 -31.57 5.53
C TYR A 257 -18.86 -32.90 6.13
N LYS A 258 -18.68 -33.10 7.43
CA LYS A 258 -19.25 -34.27 8.13
C LYS A 258 -20.78 -34.24 8.06
N GLN A 259 -21.40 -33.12 8.38
CA GLN A 259 -22.85 -32.94 8.29
C GLN A 259 -23.38 -33.13 6.86
N ILE A 260 -22.71 -32.58 5.85
CA ILE A 260 -23.06 -32.77 4.44
C ILE A 260 -22.98 -34.26 4.03
N GLY A 261 -22.00 -34.99 4.58
CA GLY A 261 -21.83 -36.42 4.34
C GLY A 261 -23.00 -37.27 4.84
N GLU A 262 -23.66 -36.84 5.91
CA GLU A 262 -24.80 -37.51 6.56
C GLU A 262 -26.14 -37.30 5.82
N LEU A 263 -26.21 -36.38 4.85
CA LEU A 263 -27.43 -36.07 4.10
C LEU A 263 -27.85 -37.17 3.12
N ASN A 264 -29.15 -37.36 2.98
CA ASN A 264 -29.74 -38.25 1.97
C ASN A 264 -29.77 -37.60 0.57
N ASP A 265 -30.06 -38.39 -0.47
CA ASP A 265 -30.03 -37.92 -1.85
C ASP A 265 -31.09 -36.86 -2.17
N ARG A 266 -32.24 -36.89 -1.50
CA ARG A 266 -33.29 -35.88 -1.68
C ARG A 266 -32.85 -34.53 -1.13
N GLU A 267 -32.25 -34.51 0.05
CA GLU A 267 -31.70 -33.30 0.69
C GLU A 267 -30.56 -32.71 -0.14
N LYS A 268 -29.63 -33.55 -0.61
CA LYS A 268 -28.54 -33.12 -1.51
C LYS A 268 -29.07 -32.49 -2.80
N THR A 269 -30.13 -33.08 -3.37
CA THR A 269 -30.77 -32.55 -4.59
C THR A 269 -31.47 -31.22 -4.33
N ALA A 270 -32.12 -31.06 -3.18
CA ALA A 270 -32.77 -29.80 -2.80
C ALA A 270 -31.74 -28.68 -2.59
N LEU A 271 -30.66 -28.94 -1.85
CA LEU A 271 -29.56 -27.97 -1.64
C LEU A 271 -28.93 -27.55 -2.96
N ARG A 272 -28.70 -28.51 -3.87
CA ARG A 272 -28.15 -28.21 -5.19
C ARG A 272 -29.05 -27.25 -5.97
N LYS A 273 -30.37 -27.46 -5.97
CA LYS A 273 -31.32 -26.56 -6.64
C LYS A 273 -31.31 -25.15 -6.06
N ILE A 274 -31.30 -25.04 -4.72
CA ILE A 274 -31.24 -23.74 -4.03
C ILE A 274 -29.94 -23.01 -4.40
N TYR A 275 -28.81 -23.70 -4.28
CA TYR A 275 -27.51 -23.14 -4.65
C TYR A 275 -27.45 -22.74 -6.14
N GLU A 276 -27.86 -23.60 -7.06
CA GLU A 276 -27.85 -23.30 -8.51
C GLU A 276 -28.67 -22.04 -8.84
N SER A 277 -29.82 -21.85 -8.19
CA SER A 277 -30.67 -20.67 -8.41
C SER A 277 -30.06 -19.36 -7.94
N LYS A 278 -29.12 -19.41 -6.99
CA LYS A 278 -28.54 -18.25 -6.28
C LYS A 278 -27.01 -18.25 -6.31
N LYS A 279 -26.42 -19.00 -7.25
CA LYS A 279 -25.00 -19.36 -7.23
C LYS A 279 -24.09 -18.14 -7.13
N LYS A 280 -24.25 -17.17 -8.04
CA LYS A 280 -23.40 -15.96 -8.08
C LYS A 280 -23.41 -15.22 -6.74
N THR A 281 -24.60 -15.04 -6.16
CA THR A 281 -24.78 -14.35 -4.88
C THR A 281 -24.17 -15.12 -3.72
N ILE A 282 -24.41 -16.43 -3.63
CA ILE A 282 -23.87 -17.28 -2.56
C ILE A 282 -22.34 -17.37 -2.67
N ASP A 283 -21.80 -17.54 -3.88
CA ASP A 283 -20.36 -17.59 -4.12
C ASP A 283 -19.70 -16.27 -3.72
N PHE A 284 -20.30 -15.13 -4.09
CA PHE A 284 -19.78 -13.82 -3.72
C PHE A 284 -19.80 -13.60 -2.20
N ILE A 285 -20.94 -13.85 -1.55
CA ILE A 285 -21.07 -13.71 -0.09
C ILE A 285 -20.08 -14.63 0.64
N PHE A 286 -19.95 -15.89 0.19
CA PHE A 286 -19.00 -16.82 0.79
C PHE A 286 -17.56 -16.35 0.57
N ASN A 287 -17.19 -15.91 -0.64
CA ASN A 287 -15.83 -15.47 -0.92
C ASN A 287 -15.44 -14.23 -0.10
N ILE A 288 -16.30 -13.23 -0.03
CA ILE A 288 -16.07 -12.02 0.79
C ILE A 288 -16.09 -12.37 2.28
N GLY A 289 -17.14 -13.06 2.74
CA GLY A 289 -17.32 -13.43 4.14
C GLY A 289 -16.30 -14.44 4.68
N SER A 290 -15.81 -15.37 3.85
CA SER A 290 -14.71 -16.26 4.25
C SER A 290 -13.37 -15.55 4.38
N ASN A 291 -13.28 -14.31 3.90
CA ASN A 291 -12.11 -13.44 3.94
C ASN A 291 -12.28 -12.24 4.89
N VAL A 292 -13.18 -12.30 5.90
CA VAL A 292 -13.38 -11.22 6.90
C VAL A 292 -12.06 -10.71 7.50
N LEU A 293 -11.08 -11.60 7.70
CA LEU A 293 -9.74 -11.24 8.18
C LEU A 293 -9.06 -10.17 7.30
N ARG A 294 -9.15 -10.29 5.97
CA ARG A 294 -8.57 -9.33 5.03
C ARG A 294 -9.28 -7.98 5.12
N GLU A 295 -10.61 -8.00 5.15
CA GLU A 295 -11.42 -6.76 5.19
C GLU A 295 -11.22 -6.01 6.51
N ALA A 296 -11.19 -6.73 7.63
CA ALA A 296 -10.84 -6.15 8.93
C ALA A 296 -9.41 -5.59 8.94
N PHE A 297 -8.47 -6.25 8.25
CA PHE A 297 -7.10 -5.74 8.14
C PHE A 297 -7.00 -4.45 7.32
N LEU A 298 -7.75 -4.32 6.22
CA LEU A 298 -7.77 -3.09 5.43
C LEU A 298 -8.32 -1.90 6.24
N GLU A 299 -9.31 -2.15 7.10
CA GLU A 299 -9.81 -1.14 8.03
C GLU A 299 -8.80 -0.84 9.15
N PHE A 300 -8.11 -1.87 9.66
CA PHE A 300 -7.04 -1.74 10.64
C PHE A 300 -5.90 -0.84 10.15
N VAL A 301 -5.37 -1.04 8.93
CA VAL A 301 -4.28 -0.20 8.40
C VAL A 301 -4.72 1.25 8.19
N LYS A 302 -6.00 1.46 7.84
CA LYS A 302 -6.58 2.79 7.73
C LYS A 302 -6.71 3.49 9.08
N GLU A 303 -7.20 2.79 10.12
CA GLU A 303 -7.34 3.35 11.47
C GLU A 303 -6.00 3.61 12.16
N THR A 304 -4.98 2.85 11.80
CA THR A 304 -3.62 2.95 12.36
C THR A 304 -2.68 3.83 11.52
N GLU A 305 -3.20 4.44 10.44
CA GLU A 305 -2.45 5.31 9.54
C GLU A 305 -1.20 4.64 8.92
N ILE A 306 -1.26 3.33 8.67
CA ILE A 306 -0.17 2.59 8.02
C ILE A 306 -0.24 2.86 6.50
N PRO A 307 0.83 3.37 5.87
CA PRO A 307 0.84 3.73 4.45
C PRO A 307 0.89 2.49 3.54
N GLU A 308 0.47 2.64 2.29
CA GLU A 308 0.27 1.54 1.33
C GLU A 308 1.56 0.73 1.06
N GLU A 309 2.71 1.38 1.06
CA GLU A 309 4.03 0.74 0.92
C GLU A 309 4.41 -0.15 2.12
N ALA A 310 3.74 0.02 3.26
CA ALA A 310 4.07 -0.66 4.51
C ALA A 310 3.17 -1.87 4.82
N TYR A 311 2.26 -2.28 3.92
CA TYR A 311 1.40 -3.45 4.17
C TYR A 311 1.09 -4.30 2.93
N SER A 312 0.66 -5.54 3.16
CA SER A 312 0.07 -6.43 2.15
C SER A 312 -1.17 -7.13 2.73
N ALA A 313 -2.31 -6.91 2.09
CA ALA A 313 -3.61 -7.45 2.50
C ALA A 313 -3.83 -8.90 2.00
N SER A 314 -2.91 -9.80 2.36
CA SER A 314 -3.04 -11.24 2.11
C SER A 314 -4.29 -11.81 2.77
N ILE A 315 -4.98 -12.72 2.07
CA ILE A 315 -6.21 -13.36 2.57
C ILE A 315 -5.97 -14.21 3.83
N ARG A 316 -4.77 -14.81 3.95
CA ARG A 316 -4.46 -15.74 5.06
C ARG A 316 -3.64 -15.11 6.16
N SER A 317 -2.71 -14.26 5.77
CA SER A 317 -1.69 -13.69 6.65
C SER A 317 -1.46 -12.23 6.26
N PRO A 318 -2.47 -11.36 6.40
CA PRO A 318 -2.29 -9.96 6.14
C PRO A 318 -1.21 -9.40 7.08
N ASN A 319 -0.38 -8.52 6.55
CA ASN A 319 0.90 -8.18 7.14
C ASN A 319 1.33 -6.75 6.86
N PHE A 320 2.21 -6.26 7.72
CA PHE A 320 2.70 -4.89 7.67
C PHE A 320 4.06 -4.77 8.37
N VAL A 321 4.72 -3.65 8.10
CA VAL A 321 5.91 -3.18 8.80
C VAL A 321 5.55 -1.87 9.48
N LEU A 322 6.12 -1.59 10.66
CA LEU A 322 5.96 -0.26 11.25
C LEU A 322 6.69 0.76 10.35
N PRO A 323 6.04 1.85 9.92
CA PRO A 323 6.69 2.87 9.09
C PRO A 323 7.95 3.46 9.74
N ASP A 324 7.98 3.47 11.07
CA ASP A 324 9.12 3.88 11.88
C ASP A 324 10.37 3.04 11.57
N TRP A 325 10.23 1.77 11.15
CA TRP A 325 11.36 0.85 10.92
C TRP A 325 12.01 0.98 9.54
N PHE A 326 11.53 1.86 8.66
CA PHE A 326 12.12 2.02 7.33
C PHE A 326 13.57 2.55 7.37
N ASP A 327 13.96 3.24 8.43
CA ASP A 327 15.33 3.72 8.63
C ASP A 327 16.28 2.65 9.18
N PHE A 328 15.77 1.52 9.68
CA PHE A 328 16.62 0.40 10.13
C PHE A 328 17.40 -0.24 8.99
N GLU A 329 17.04 -0.02 7.73
CA GLU A 329 17.81 -0.47 6.57
C GLU A 329 19.26 0.05 6.60
N GLU A 330 19.49 1.24 7.16
CA GLU A 330 20.84 1.82 7.27
C GLU A 330 21.76 0.99 8.18
N THR A 331 21.21 0.36 9.21
CA THR A 331 21.96 -0.45 10.20
C THR A 331 21.89 -1.95 9.91
N LEU A 332 20.76 -2.46 9.43
CA LEU A 332 20.53 -3.89 9.25
C LEU A 332 20.72 -4.36 7.80
N GLY A 333 20.82 -3.44 6.86
CA GLY A 333 20.80 -3.72 5.43
C GLY A 333 19.44 -4.23 4.94
N LYS A 334 19.39 -4.56 3.65
CA LYS A 334 18.22 -5.19 3.01
C LYS A 334 18.24 -6.71 3.22
N PRO A 335 17.08 -7.37 3.23
CA PRO A 335 17.04 -8.82 3.21
C PRO A 335 17.74 -9.43 1.98
N ASP A 336 18.43 -10.55 2.17
CA ASP A 336 19.23 -11.28 1.15
C ASP A 336 18.36 -11.99 0.08
N SER A 337 17.04 -11.94 0.20
CA SER A 337 16.10 -12.59 -0.71
C SER A 337 14.76 -11.86 -0.70
N ALA A 338 13.93 -12.10 -1.71
CA ALA A 338 12.56 -11.59 -1.77
C ALA A 338 11.78 -12.05 -0.51
N TYR A 339 11.63 -11.14 0.45
CA TYR A 339 11.04 -11.40 1.76
C TYR A 339 9.97 -10.37 2.06
N TRP A 340 8.70 -10.76 1.90
CA TRP A 340 7.53 -9.94 2.19
C TRP A 340 7.66 -8.52 1.61
N LEU A 341 7.75 -7.50 2.46
CA LEU A 341 7.83 -6.07 2.09
C LEU A 341 9.27 -5.56 1.96
N GLY A 342 10.25 -6.46 1.86
CA GLY A 342 11.67 -6.11 1.67
C GLY A 342 12.35 -5.49 2.90
N GLN A 343 11.80 -5.74 4.09
CA GLN A 343 12.27 -5.17 5.36
C GLN A 343 12.82 -6.26 6.30
N ALA A 344 13.70 -5.86 7.23
CA ALA A 344 14.34 -6.76 8.19
C ALA A 344 13.33 -7.40 9.18
N PHE A 345 12.22 -6.72 9.46
CA PHE A 345 11.14 -7.20 10.32
C PHE A 345 9.83 -7.29 9.56
N ILE A 346 8.93 -8.14 10.03
CA ILE A 346 7.56 -8.22 9.52
C ILE A 346 6.58 -8.54 10.66
N ILE A 347 5.38 -7.97 10.58
CA ILE A 347 4.26 -8.22 11.50
C ILE A 347 3.11 -8.79 10.69
N TRP A 348 2.46 -9.86 11.16
CA TRP A 348 1.25 -10.36 10.50
C TRP A 348 0.20 -10.86 11.49
N PHE A 349 -1.05 -10.77 11.04
CA PHE A 349 -2.17 -11.44 11.70
C PHE A 349 -2.45 -12.78 11.02
N GLU A 350 -2.86 -13.78 11.77
CA GLU A 350 -3.38 -15.02 11.21
C GLU A 350 -4.50 -15.60 12.07
N ARG A 351 -5.52 -16.15 11.42
CA ARG A 351 -6.56 -16.93 12.09
C ARG A 351 -6.00 -18.29 12.51
N GLN A 352 -6.16 -18.64 13.77
CA GLN A 352 -5.81 -19.94 14.33
C GLN A 352 -7.06 -20.81 14.53
N VAL A 353 -6.84 -22.08 14.89
CA VAL A 353 -7.92 -22.98 15.33
C VAL A 353 -8.55 -22.47 16.64
N GLU A 354 -9.79 -22.87 16.91
CA GLU A 354 -10.58 -22.48 18.10
C GLU A 354 -10.90 -20.98 18.16
N ASP A 355 -11.19 -20.40 16.99
CA ASP A 355 -11.67 -19.03 16.86
C ASP A 355 -10.73 -17.94 17.42
N ARG A 356 -9.42 -18.21 17.43
CA ARG A 356 -8.39 -17.27 17.87
C ARG A 356 -7.75 -16.50 16.71
N ILE A 357 -7.46 -15.21 16.92
CA ILE A 357 -6.59 -14.43 16.04
C ILE A 357 -5.23 -14.28 16.71
N LYS A 358 -4.14 -14.42 15.94
CA LYS A 358 -2.77 -14.31 16.42
C LYS A 358 -2.03 -13.20 15.68
N ILE A 359 -1.30 -12.37 16.40
CA ILE A 359 -0.28 -11.45 15.86
C ILE A 359 1.10 -12.08 16.05
N THR A 360 1.98 -11.94 15.05
CA THR A 360 3.37 -12.43 15.12
C THR A 360 4.32 -11.36 14.62
N VAL A 361 5.48 -11.22 15.28
CA VAL A 361 6.61 -10.40 14.82
C VAL A 361 7.81 -11.32 14.55
N GLU A 362 8.42 -11.18 13.38
CA GLU A 362 9.54 -12.03 12.92
C GLU A 362 10.68 -11.19 12.35
N VAL A 363 11.90 -11.64 12.62
CA VAL A 363 13.14 -11.18 11.97
C VAL A 363 13.36 -12.00 10.71
N GLY A 364 13.38 -11.29 9.57
CA GLY A 364 13.61 -11.78 8.24
C GLY A 364 15.06 -12.11 7.91
N PRO A 365 15.35 -12.48 6.66
CA PRO A 365 16.66 -12.97 6.22
C PRO A 365 17.59 -11.80 5.89
N ILE A 366 18.10 -11.12 6.92
CA ILE A 366 19.22 -10.19 6.79
C ILE A 366 20.56 -10.93 6.84
N ALA A 367 21.63 -10.24 6.44
CA ALA A 367 22.98 -10.77 6.43
C ALA A 367 23.40 -11.31 7.81
N TYR A 368 24.25 -12.35 7.79
CA TYR A 368 24.48 -13.18 8.96
C TYR A 368 25.13 -12.43 10.13
N GLU A 369 26.04 -11.51 9.86
CA GLU A 369 26.77 -10.75 10.88
C GLU A 369 25.82 -9.83 11.65
N GLU A 370 25.06 -9.03 10.91
CA GLU A 370 24.02 -8.11 11.40
C GLU A 370 22.91 -8.89 12.13
N ARG A 371 22.53 -10.06 11.60
CA ARG A 371 21.55 -10.96 12.26
C ARG A 371 22.01 -11.38 13.65
N VAL A 372 23.25 -11.85 13.78
CA VAL A 372 23.77 -12.36 15.06
C VAL A 372 23.90 -11.23 16.07
N GLN A 373 24.34 -10.05 15.64
CA GLN A 373 24.39 -8.84 16.46
C GLN A 373 22.99 -8.44 16.93
N LEU A 374 22.02 -8.30 16.01
CA LEU A 374 20.64 -7.95 16.31
C LEU A 374 20.00 -8.92 17.31
N LEU A 375 20.09 -10.23 17.05
CA LEU A 375 19.52 -11.23 17.96
C LEU A 375 20.21 -11.22 19.34
N THR A 376 21.50 -10.87 19.40
CA THR A 376 22.22 -10.76 20.68
C THR A 376 21.77 -9.54 21.47
N MET A 377 21.56 -8.40 20.81
CA MET A 377 20.99 -7.21 21.46
C MET A 377 19.54 -7.45 21.90
N LEU A 378 18.71 -8.06 21.05
CA LEU A 378 17.34 -8.43 21.41
C LEU A 378 17.30 -9.32 22.65
N GLU A 379 18.18 -10.33 22.74
CA GLU A 379 18.27 -11.20 23.92
C GLU A 379 18.72 -10.42 25.16
N LYS A 380 19.69 -9.51 25.02
CA LYS A 380 20.14 -8.62 26.11
C LYS A 380 19.00 -7.72 26.62
N HIS A 381 18.15 -7.23 25.73
CA HIS A 381 16.95 -6.46 26.08
C HIS A 381 15.75 -7.35 26.48
N GLY A 382 15.97 -8.64 26.75
CA GLY A 382 14.96 -9.54 27.30
C GLY A 382 13.94 -10.09 26.29
N VAL A 383 14.23 -10.03 24.98
CA VAL A 383 13.37 -10.62 23.95
C VAL A 383 13.69 -12.11 23.82
N SER A 384 12.67 -12.95 24.01
CA SER A 384 12.83 -14.41 23.96
C SER A 384 12.59 -14.97 22.56
N PHE A 385 13.48 -15.85 22.11
CA PHE A 385 13.34 -16.61 20.86
C PHE A 385 14.08 -17.95 20.96
N GLN A 386 14.00 -18.77 19.90
CA GLN A 386 14.63 -20.09 19.91
C GLN A 386 16.16 -19.99 20.00
N GLN A 387 16.79 -20.75 20.89
CA GLN A 387 18.24 -20.73 21.14
C GLN A 387 19.10 -21.00 19.89
N ASN A 388 18.59 -21.74 18.91
CA ASN A 388 19.30 -22.01 17.66
C ASN A 388 19.16 -20.88 16.62
N ALA A 389 18.47 -19.78 16.92
CA ALA A 389 18.19 -18.69 15.97
C ALA A 389 19.46 -17.97 15.45
N LYS A 390 20.53 -17.96 16.26
CA LYS A 390 21.82 -17.33 15.94
C LYS A 390 22.76 -18.22 15.09
N GLN A 391 22.32 -19.43 14.72
CA GLN A 391 23.14 -20.33 13.92
C GLN A 391 23.21 -19.88 12.46
N GLU A 392 24.37 -20.07 11.83
CA GLU A 392 24.58 -19.83 10.41
C GLU A 392 23.56 -20.61 9.55
N GLY A 393 22.95 -19.92 8.58
CA GLY A 393 21.92 -20.45 7.71
C GLY A 393 20.48 -20.34 8.24
N LYS A 394 20.26 -19.87 9.48
CA LYS A 394 18.91 -19.51 9.95
C LYS A 394 18.46 -18.21 9.32
N LYS A 395 17.28 -18.25 8.69
CA LYS A 395 16.73 -17.12 7.93
C LYS A 395 15.61 -16.37 8.66
N TYR A 396 14.84 -17.08 9.48
CA TYR A 396 13.61 -16.55 10.08
C TYR A 396 13.59 -16.82 11.57
N THR A 397 13.26 -15.81 12.36
CA THR A 397 13.18 -15.94 13.82
C THR A 397 12.00 -15.14 14.34
N ARG A 398 10.98 -15.86 14.81
CA ARG A 398 9.86 -15.25 15.52
C ARG A 398 10.34 -14.78 16.88
N ILE A 399 10.15 -13.50 17.13
CA ILE A 399 10.57 -12.82 18.36
C ILE A 399 9.38 -12.45 19.24
N PHE A 400 8.16 -12.53 18.71
CA PHE A 400 6.93 -12.31 19.47
C PHE A 400 5.72 -13.00 18.84
N THR A 401 4.85 -13.52 19.69
CA THR A 401 3.52 -14.00 19.30
C THR A 401 2.53 -13.74 20.42
N ALA A 402 1.38 -13.16 20.10
CA ALA A 402 0.25 -13.02 21.01
C ALA A 402 -1.05 -13.38 20.29
N TRP A 403 -2.07 -13.79 21.04
CA TRP A 403 -3.37 -14.16 20.47
C TRP A 403 -4.50 -13.77 21.40
N THR A 404 -5.67 -13.54 20.82
CA THR A 404 -6.94 -13.30 21.54
C THR A 404 -8.07 -14.08 20.86
N GLU A 405 -9.18 -14.28 21.56
CA GLU A 405 -10.35 -14.97 21.04
C GLU A 405 -11.27 -14.00 20.28
N VAL A 406 -11.80 -14.43 19.14
CA VAL A 406 -12.82 -13.70 18.38
C VAL A 406 -14.14 -14.48 18.50
N LYS A 407 -15.18 -13.89 19.10
CA LYS A 407 -16.45 -14.58 19.35
C LYS A 407 -17.21 -14.81 18.06
N ASP A 408 -17.23 -13.82 17.16
CA ASP A 408 -17.82 -13.95 15.83
C ASP A 408 -16.85 -13.57 14.70
N TRP A 409 -16.25 -14.59 14.09
CA TRP A 409 -15.42 -14.46 12.88
C TRP A 409 -16.16 -13.97 11.63
N ALA A 410 -17.50 -13.93 11.66
CA ALA A 410 -18.28 -13.35 10.58
C ALA A 410 -18.39 -11.83 10.72
N SER A 411 -18.17 -11.28 11.93
CA SER A 411 -18.21 -9.86 12.20
C SER A 411 -16.87 -9.19 11.87
N LYS A 412 -16.86 -8.34 10.84
CA LYS A 412 -15.67 -7.53 10.49
C LYS A 412 -15.22 -6.68 11.67
N GLN A 413 -16.17 -6.05 12.36
CA GLN A 413 -15.88 -5.17 13.49
C GLN A 413 -15.25 -5.93 14.66
N GLU A 414 -15.71 -7.15 14.94
CA GLU A 414 -15.13 -7.94 16.03
C GLU A 414 -13.69 -8.35 15.72
N VAL A 415 -13.42 -8.82 14.50
CA VAL A 415 -12.07 -9.15 14.06
C VAL A 415 -11.15 -7.92 14.11
N LEU A 416 -11.62 -6.76 13.66
CA LEU A 416 -10.90 -5.48 13.73
C LEU A 416 -10.58 -5.10 15.17
N ASN A 417 -11.55 -5.17 16.08
CA ASN A 417 -11.35 -4.87 17.49
C ASN A 417 -10.28 -5.78 18.11
N SER A 418 -10.29 -7.08 17.78
CA SER A 418 -9.26 -8.02 18.25
C SER A 418 -7.88 -7.75 17.64
N MET A 419 -7.79 -7.27 16.38
CA MET A 419 -6.52 -6.80 15.80
C MET A 419 -5.98 -5.59 16.56
N LEU A 420 -6.83 -4.60 16.83
CA LEU A 420 -6.48 -3.39 17.56
C LEU A 420 -6.10 -3.70 19.01
N GLU A 421 -6.78 -4.64 19.67
CA GLU A 421 -6.44 -5.14 21.01
C GLU A 421 -5.02 -5.70 21.02
N LEU A 422 -4.70 -6.63 20.10
CA LEU A 422 -3.38 -7.24 20.00
C LEU A 422 -2.28 -6.22 19.63
N TYR A 423 -2.58 -5.30 18.73
CA TYR A 423 -1.64 -4.29 18.25
C TYR A 423 -1.35 -3.18 19.26
N ASN A 424 -2.31 -2.89 20.14
CA ASN A 424 -2.17 -1.89 21.20
C ASN A 424 -1.79 -2.51 22.56
N ALA A 425 -1.58 -3.83 22.63
CA ALA A 425 -1.17 -4.51 23.85
C ALA A 425 0.20 -3.99 24.35
N SER A 426 0.36 -3.89 25.67
CA SER A 426 1.60 -3.41 26.29
C SER A 426 2.82 -4.21 25.88
N GLU A 427 2.66 -5.52 25.70
CA GLU A 427 3.72 -6.49 25.45
C GLU A 427 4.32 -6.34 24.04
N ILE A 428 3.49 -6.02 23.03
CA ILE A 428 3.99 -5.78 21.67
C ILE A 428 4.60 -4.38 21.54
N ASN A 429 4.05 -3.39 22.25
CA ASN A 429 4.64 -2.05 22.28
C ASN A 429 6.01 -2.06 22.99
N ASP A 430 6.14 -2.80 24.09
CA ASP A 430 7.42 -3.06 24.76
C ASP A 430 8.42 -3.74 23.82
N LEU A 431 7.97 -4.72 23.03
CA LEU A 431 8.80 -5.34 22.00
C LEU A 431 9.29 -4.31 20.96
N PHE A 432 8.42 -3.44 20.46
CA PHE A 432 8.81 -2.41 19.48
C PHE A 432 9.92 -1.51 20.03
N ARG A 433 9.81 -1.09 21.30
CA ARG A 433 10.87 -0.35 22.02
C ARG A 433 12.16 -1.15 22.13
N LYS A 434 12.09 -2.43 22.51
CA LYS A 434 13.27 -3.30 22.60
C LYS A 434 13.94 -3.53 21.25
N ILE A 435 13.18 -3.59 20.16
CA ILE A 435 13.72 -3.63 18.80
C ILE A 435 14.48 -2.34 18.51
N ALA A 436 13.87 -1.17 18.77
CA ALA A 436 14.53 0.12 18.54
C ALA A 436 15.82 0.29 19.37
N LEU A 437 15.81 -0.08 20.66
CA LEU A 437 17.00 -0.10 21.53
C LEU A 437 18.11 -0.99 20.95
N SER A 438 17.72 -2.16 20.43
CA SER A 438 18.68 -3.12 19.88
C SER A 438 19.35 -2.59 18.61
N VAL A 439 18.58 -1.94 17.72
CA VAL A 439 19.12 -1.36 16.48
C VAL A 439 19.97 -0.11 16.78
N GLU A 440 19.51 0.77 17.68
CA GLU A 440 20.31 1.94 18.10
C GLU A 440 21.64 1.51 18.73
N GLY A 441 21.62 0.49 19.58
CA GLY A 441 22.83 -0.07 20.19
C GLY A 441 23.82 -0.67 19.18
N MET A 442 23.32 -1.21 18.06
CA MET A 442 24.18 -1.68 16.96
C MET A 442 24.85 -0.50 16.24
N ALA A 443 24.10 0.53 15.88
CA ALA A 443 24.63 1.72 15.21
C ALA A 443 25.69 2.46 16.06
N GLN A 444 25.49 2.52 17.38
CA GLN A 444 26.47 3.09 18.31
C GLN A 444 27.74 2.24 18.43
N GLN A 445 27.64 0.91 18.32
CA GLN A 445 28.81 0.02 18.31
C GLN A 445 29.65 0.19 17.05
N GLU A 446 29.03 0.36 15.88
CA GLU A 446 29.75 0.64 14.63
C GLU A 446 30.52 1.97 14.71
N GLN A 447 29.90 3.03 15.26
CA GLN A 447 30.56 4.32 15.48
C GLN A 447 31.68 4.25 16.52
N ALA A 448 31.52 3.45 17.57
CA ALA A 448 32.53 3.25 18.61
C ALA A 448 33.64 2.27 18.21
N GLU A 449 33.45 1.42 17.19
CA GLU A 449 34.51 0.58 16.62
C GLU A 449 35.43 1.36 15.66
N GLU A 450 34.96 2.49 15.09
CA GLU A 450 35.82 3.48 14.42
C GLU A 450 36.65 4.33 15.41
N ASP A 451 36.15 4.54 16.65
CA ASP A 451 36.83 5.27 17.74
C ASP A 451 37.09 4.35 18.96
N VAL A 452 38.16 3.56 18.87
CA VAL A 452 38.46 2.39 19.71
C VAL A 452 38.55 2.61 21.26
N LEU A 453 37.87 1.70 22.00
CA LEU A 453 38.08 1.13 23.37
C LEU A 453 37.52 1.83 24.65
N VAL A 454 36.48 1.24 25.27
CA VAL A 454 36.42 0.57 26.62
C VAL A 454 35.03 0.64 27.32
N SER A 455 34.42 -0.55 27.46
CA SER A 455 33.56 -1.17 28.52
C SER A 455 32.31 -0.54 29.17
N GLU A 456 31.23 -1.33 29.09
CA GLU A 456 30.31 -1.84 30.13
C GLU A 456 29.33 -0.90 30.88
N GLY A 457 28.06 -0.92 30.43
CA GLY A 457 26.95 -1.62 31.09
C GLY A 457 26.21 -0.94 32.25
N ILE A 458 24.87 -0.89 32.17
CA ILE A 458 23.89 -1.02 33.28
C ILE A 458 22.50 -1.32 32.66
N GLU A 459 21.78 -2.29 33.22
CA GLU A 459 20.36 -2.57 32.99
C GLU A 459 19.50 -1.85 34.04
N GLN A 460 18.41 -1.20 33.62
CA GLN A 460 17.27 -0.90 34.49
C GLN A 460 15.95 -1.19 33.77
N GLU A 461 15.10 -2.00 34.40
CA GLU A 461 13.71 -2.24 34.01
C GLU A 461 12.81 -1.17 34.63
N GLU A 462 12.02 -0.43 33.84
CA GLU A 462 10.89 0.34 34.37
C GLU A 462 9.62 0.36 33.48
N LYS A 463 8.52 0.67 34.18
CA LYS A 463 7.11 0.36 33.94
C LYS A 463 6.50 1.17 32.78
N LEU A 464 5.64 0.52 32.01
CA LEU A 464 4.87 1.14 30.92
C LEU A 464 3.55 1.74 31.44
N SER A 465 3.34 3.04 31.21
CA SER A 465 2.08 3.77 31.42
C SER A 465 1.13 3.64 30.21
N GLU A 466 -0.16 3.81 30.45
CA GLU A 466 -1.26 3.50 29.51
C GLU A 466 -1.47 4.55 28.40
N ASN A 467 -1.72 4.02 27.19
CA ASN A 467 -2.69 4.46 26.18
C ASN A 467 -2.82 5.96 25.86
N LYS A 468 -2.17 6.37 24.76
CA LYS A 468 -2.74 7.11 23.61
C LYS A 468 -1.66 7.30 22.56
N VAL A 469 -2.02 7.86 21.40
CA VAL A 469 -1.06 8.35 20.38
C VAL A 469 0.18 8.89 21.08
N PRO A 470 1.40 8.44 20.72
CA PRO A 470 2.60 8.84 21.42
C PRO A 470 2.65 10.37 21.50
N SER A 471 2.63 10.90 22.72
CA SER A 471 2.59 12.34 22.97
C SER A 471 3.86 12.75 23.69
N ILE A 472 4.33 13.96 23.43
CA ILE A 472 5.54 14.47 24.05
C ILE A 472 5.15 15.27 25.29
N PRO A 473 5.70 14.96 26.49
CA PRO A 473 5.45 15.73 27.70
C PRO A 473 5.74 17.21 27.50
N ARG A 474 4.73 18.05 27.79
CA ARG A 474 4.83 19.50 27.56
C ARG A 474 5.94 20.14 28.39
N SER A 475 6.10 19.69 29.64
CA SER A 475 7.10 20.20 30.55
C SER A 475 8.52 19.84 30.09
N ALA A 476 8.73 18.61 29.60
CA ALA A 476 10.02 18.20 29.02
C ALA A 476 10.44 19.08 27.84
N PHE A 477 9.52 19.39 26.92
CA PHE A 477 9.82 20.28 25.80
C PHE A 477 10.10 21.72 26.24
N GLN A 478 9.36 22.23 27.23
CA GLN A 478 9.62 23.55 27.81
C GLN A 478 11.00 23.60 28.48
N LYS A 479 11.35 22.55 29.22
CA LYS A 479 12.65 22.41 29.86
C LYS A 479 13.78 22.40 28.83
N PHE A 480 13.67 21.58 27.78
CA PHE A 480 14.59 21.58 26.66
C PHE A 480 14.78 22.97 26.07
N CYS A 481 13.69 23.70 25.80
CA CYS A 481 13.76 25.06 25.25
C CYS A 481 14.49 26.02 26.19
N ASN A 482 14.18 25.98 27.49
CA ASN A 482 14.80 26.83 28.49
C ASN A 482 16.30 26.53 28.66
N ASP A 483 16.66 25.25 28.76
CA ASP A 483 18.05 24.80 28.94
C ASP A 483 18.92 25.14 27.72
N ASN A 484 18.34 25.16 26.52
CA ASN A 484 19.00 25.54 25.27
C ASN A 484 18.84 27.04 24.92
N GLY A 485 18.28 27.86 25.83
CA GLY A 485 18.17 29.31 25.65
C GLY A 485 17.21 29.76 24.52
N ILE A 486 16.21 28.95 24.17
CA ILE A 486 15.21 29.24 23.15
C ILE A 486 14.09 30.09 23.78
N SER A 487 13.94 31.33 23.30
CA SER A 487 12.89 32.27 23.73
C SER A 487 11.48 31.70 23.55
N GLU A 488 10.54 32.06 24.45
CA GLU A 488 9.13 31.63 24.39
C GLU A 488 8.41 32.02 23.08
N GLU A 489 8.89 33.05 22.38
CA GLU A 489 8.36 33.44 21.07
C GLU A 489 8.81 32.53 19.92
N ASN A 490 9.83 31.70 20.16
CA ASN A 490 10.51 30.87 19.18
C ASN A 490 10.18 29.38 19.32
N TRP A 491 9.16 29.01 20.11
CA TRP A 491 8.66 27.64 20.15
C TRP A 491 7.15 27.58 20.32
N ASN A 492 6.57 26.43 19.94
CA ASN A 492 5.15 26.14 20.09
C ASN A 492 4.96 24.71 20.59
N ILE A 493 4.13 24.58 21.62
CA ILE A 493 3.71 23.28 22.13
C ILE A 493 2.58 22.75 21.25
N HIS A 494 2.87 21.68 20.52
CA HIS A 494 1.88 20.85 19.86
C HIS A 494 1.91 19.45 20.49
N PRO A 495 0.77 18.78 20.74
CA PRO A 495 0.74 17.48 21.43
C PRO A 495 1.57 16.38 20.75
N ARG A 496 1.65 16.41 19.41
CA ARG A 496 2.39 15.43 18.60
C ARG A 496 3.70 15.97 18.04
N TYR A 497 3.78 17.28 17.82
CA TYR A 497 4.84 17.90 17.02
C TYR A 497 5.34 19.21 17.63
N PRO A 498 5.78 19.21 18.90
CA PRO A 498 6.34 20.40 19.51
C PRO A 498 7.50 20.88 18.65
N SER A 499 7.50 22.18 18.35
CA SER A 499 8.33 22.75 17.31
C SER A 499 8.95 24.05 17.76
N PHE A 500 10.13 24.34 17.23
CA PHE A 500 10.91 25.50 17.62
C PHE A 500 11.75 26.03 16.46
N THR A 501 12.24 27.25 16.65
CA THR A 501 13.13 27.97 15.75
C THR A 501 14.34 28.44 16.53
N VAL A 502 15.43 28.71 15.82
CA VAL A 502 16.66 29.23 16.42
C VAL A 502 17.01 30.58 15.78
N PRO A 503 17.80 31.44 16.46
CA PRO A 503 18.12 32.78 15.97
C PRO A 503 18.73 32.82 14.56
N ALA A 504 19.49 31.77 14.18
CA ALA A 504 20.07 31.65 12.84
C ALA A 504 19.02 31.69 11.72
N PHE A 505 17.77 31.28 11.99
CA PHE A 505 16.70 31.22 10.99
C PHE A 505 16.16 32.61 10.63
N THR A 506 16.13 33.54 11.58
CA THR A 506 15.64 34.91 11.36
C THR A 506 16.44 35.61 10.26
N LYS A 507 17.77 35.39 10.22
CA LYS A 507 18.64 35.97 9.19
C LYS A 507 18.37 35.41 7.80
N ILE A 508 18.05 34.12 7.71
CA ILE A 508 17.62 33.52 6.45
C ILE A 508 16.27 34.10 6.02
N GLU A 509 15.33 34.25 6.95
CA GLU A 509 14.03 34.85 6.66
C GLU A 509 14.14 36.29 6.15
N GLU A 510 15.00 37.12 6.76
CA GLU A 510 15.29 38.47 6.28
C GLU A 510 15.81 38.49 4.83
N ARG A 511 16.58 37.47 4.44
CA ARG A 511 17.28 37.41 3.15
C ARG A 511 16.46 36.73 2.04
N PHE A 512 15.72 35.68 2.38
CA PHE A 512 14.95 34.85 1.43
C PHE A 512 13.44 35.02 1.56
N GLY A 513 12.96 35.79 2.54
CA GLY A 513 11.56 36.08 2.78
C GLY A 513 10.81 34.96 3.51
N SER A 514 9.55 35.25 3.79
CA SER A 514 8.62 34.31 4.43
C SER A 514 8.10 33.25 3.45
N THR A 515 7.39 32.26 3.97
CA THR A 515 6.78 31.20 3.19
C THR A 515 5.55 31.67 2.39
N ARG A 516 5.28 30.97 1.28
CA ARG A 516 4.17 31.28 0.37
C ARG A 516 2.79 30.85 0.89
N ILE A 517 2.78 30.03 1.93
CA ILE A 517 1.59 29.61 2.67
C ILE A 517 1.90 29.71 4.15
N ASN A 518 0.87 29.94 4.96
CA ASN A 518 0.99 29.75 6.41
C ASN A 518 1.29 28.27 6.66
N TRP A 519 2.45 27.99 7.26
CA TRP A 519 2.87 26.64 7.59
C TRP A 519 3.26 26.61 9.07
N TRP A 520 2.67 25.68 9.82
CA TRP A 520 2.79 25.66 11.28
C TRP A 520 2.36 26.98 11.94
N TRP A 521 3.10 27.41 12.96
CA TRP A 521 2.92 28.66 13.71
C TRP A 521 3.97 29.72 13.34
N HIS A 522 4.96 29.37 12.52
CA HIS A 522 6.09 30.22 12.12
C HIS A 522 6.21 30.27 10.60
N ASN A 523 6.12 31.47 10.00
CA ASN A 523 6.14 31.66 8.55
C ASN A 523 7.55 31.84 7.95
N GLY A 524 8.60 31.57 8.73
CA GLY A 524 9.97 31.59 8.24
C GLY A 524 10.36 30.36 7.42
N PRO A 525 11.57 30.33 6.85
CA PRO A 525 12.03 29.30 5.92
C PRO A 525 12.27 27.94 6.55
N PHE A 526 12.56 27.89 7.85
CA PHE A 526 13.03 26.69 8.54
C PHE A 526 12.25 26.46 9.83
N LEU A 527 12.12 25.18 10.19
CA LEU A 527 11.49 24.76 11.44
C LEU A 527 12.13 23.47 11.95
N PHE A 528 12.30 23.37 13.27
CA PHE A 528 12.50 22.11 13.96
C PHE A 528 11.21 21.60 14.55
N PHE A 529 10.99 20.29 14.51
CA PHE A 529 9.95 19.66 15.29
C PHE A 529 10.38 18.28 15.79
N PHE A 530 9.92 17.93 16.98
CA PHE A 530 10.05 16.57 17.48
C PHE A 530 8.84 15.73 17.08
N ASP A 531 9.03 14.43 16.98
CA ASP A 531 7.98 13.43 16.81
C ASP A 531 8.24 12.27 17.78
N HIS A 532 7.17 11.69 18.33
CA HIS A 532 7.25 10.51 19.19
C HIS A 532 6.80 9.32 18.34
N LEU A 533 7.77 8.49 17.95
CA LEU A 533 7.55 7.31 17.13
C LEU A 533 6.91 6.19 17.95
N ARG A 534 6.20 5.27 17.29
CA ARG A 534 5.47 4.20 17.97
C ARG A 534 6.40 3.19 18.64
N ASP A 535 7.62 3.04 18.12
CA ASP A 535 8.66 2.21 18.71
C ASP A 535 9.40 2.87 19.89
N GLY A 536 8.88 3.98 20.42
CA GLY A 536 9.43 4.66 21.61
C GLY A 536 10.62 5.58 21.31
N ARG A 537 10.99 5.77 20.04
CA ARG A 537 12.00 6.76 19.65
C ARG A 537 11.43 8.17 19.65
N LEU A 538 12.18 9.09 20.23
CA LEU A 538 12.07 10.52 19.97
C LEU A 538 12.81 10.83 18.66
N LYS A 539 12.14 11.49 17.72
CA LYS A 539 12.73 11.93 16.45
C LYS A 539 12.82 13.44 16.41
N LEU A 540 13.96 14.00 16.04
CA LEU A 540 14.09 15.41 15.68
C LEU A 540 14.12 15.55 14.17
N VAL A 541 13.31 16.46 13.63
CA VAL A 541 13.26 16.76 12.20
C VAL A 541 13.63 18.22 11.97
N PHE A 542 14.59 18.42 11.07
CA PHE A 542 14.94 19.72 10.52
C PHE A 542 14.34 19.86 9.11
N GLU A 543 13.41 20.79 8.90
CA GLU A 543 12.70 20.94 7.64
C GLU A 543 12.76 22.35 7.03
N LEU A 544 12.98 22.40 5.71
CA LEU A 544 12.83 23.56 4.84
C LEU A 544 11.38 23.69 4.37
N GLY A 545 10.76 24.81 4.71
CA GLY A 545 9.37 25.12 4.42
C GLY A 545 9.06 25.58 3.00
N PRO A 546 7.78 25.91 2.74
CA PRO A 546 7.24 26.23 1.43
C PRO A 546 7.57 27.67 1.05
N LEU A 547 8.86 27.97 0.89
CA LEU A 547 9.33 29.21 0.32
C LEU A 547 8.78 29.44 -1.10
N HIS A 548 8.72 30.70 -1.50
CA HIS A 548 8.45 31.07 -2.87
C HIS A 548 9.47 30.43 -3.83
N GLY A 549 9.01 29.98 -5.00
CA GLY A 549 9.77 29.05 -5.83
C GLY A 549 11.17 29.54 -6.25
N GLU A 550 11.37 30.84 -6.45
CA GLU A 550 12.67 31.40 -6.81
C GLU A 550 13.61 31.45 -5.61
N GLN A 551 13.12 31.92 -4.46
CA GLN A 551 13.87 32.00 -3.20
C GLN A 551 14.23 30.62 -2.67
N ARG A 552 13.33 29.63 -2.82
CA ARG A 552 13.59 28.24 -2.48
C ARG A 552 14.77 27.68 -3.27
N VAL A 553 14.73 27.82 -4.60
CA VAL A 553 15.80 27.31 -5.47
C VAL A 553 17.12 28.03 -5.20
N ALA A 554 17.07 29.34 -4.90
CA ALA A 554 18.26 30.10 -4.52
C ALA A 554 18.87 29.59 -3.20
N LEU A 555 18.05 29.42 -2.16
CA LEU A 555 18.50 28.92 -0.86
C LEU A 555 19.06 27.49 -0.95
N ILE A 556 18.38 26.58 -1.68
CA ILE A 556 18.88 25.22 -1.90
C ILE A 556 20.23 25.26 -2.62
N LYS A 557 20.39 26.08 -3.66
CA LYS A 557 21.67 26.21 -4.36
C LYS A 557 22.78 26.70 -3.44
N GLU A 558 22.51 27.67 -2.56
CA GLU A 558 23.50 28.12 -1.58
C GLU A 558 23.86 26.99 -0.60
N LEU A 559 22.88 26.25 -0.06
CA LEU A 559 23.12 25.10 0.82
C LEU A 559 23.96 24.01 0.12
N GLU A 560 23.72 23.76 -1.17
CA GLU A 560 24.53 22.82 -1.96
C GLU A 560 26.00 23.25 -2.10
N THR A 561 26.29 24.57 -2.13
CA THR A 561 27.69 25.04 -2.16
C THR A 561 28.46 24.74 -0.88
N PHE A 562 27.74 24.47 0.22
CA PHE A 562 28.30 24.05 1.50
C PHE A 562 28.19 22.53 1.72
N GLY A 563 27.85 21.74 0.69
CA GLY A 563 27.86 20.28 0.75
C GLY A 563 26.57 19.63 1.22
N VAL A 564 25.48 20.38 1.40
CA VAL A 564 24.17 19.81 1.74
C VAL A 564 23.54 19.16 0.51
N ASN A 565 23.21 17.88 0.59
CA ASN A 565 22.67 17.12 -0.54
C ASN A 565 21.14 17.17 -0.61
N PHE A 566 20.60 17.35 -1.81
CA PHE A 566 19.16 17.41 -2.05
C PHE A 566 18.71 16.46 -3.16
N LYS A 567 17.59 15.78 -2.92
CA LYS A 567 16.88 15.00 -3.96
C LYS A 567 16.41 15.94 -5.09
N ALA A 568 16.33 15.43 -6.32
CA ALA A 568 15.88 16.22 -7.48
C ALA A 568 14.49 16.86 -7.26
N ALA A 569 13.58 16.13 -6.62
CA ALA A 569 12.24 16.61 -6.27
C ALA A 569 12.27 17.85 -5.35
N SER A 570 13.22 17.95 -4.42
CA SER A 570 13.35 19.09 -3.50
C SER A 570 13.65 20.41 -4.22
N LYS A 571 14.27 20.33 -5.41
CA LYS A 571 14.70 21.46 -6.26
C LYS A 571 13.57 22.01 -7.13
N LEU A 572 12.41 21.36 -7.15
CA LEU A 572 11.24 21.85 -7.87
C LEU A 572 10.72 23.13 -7.23
N ARG A 573 10.40 24.14 -8.03
CA ARG A 573 9.76 25.39 -7.55
C ARG A 573 8.44 25.12 -6.80
N THR A 574 7.76 24.04 -7.18
CA THR A 574 6.49 23.57 -6.60
C THR A 574 6.66 22.76 -5.32
N ALA A 575 7.87 22.29 -4.99
CA ALA A 575 8.12 21.54 -3.76
C ALA A 575 7.68 22.36 -2.55
N LYS A 576 6.97 21.72 -1.62
CA LYS A 576 6.46 22.37 -0.41
C LYS A 576 7.44 22.24 0.74
N TYR A 577 7.88 21.02 1.03
CA TYR A 577 8.73 20.74 2.18
C TYR A 577 9.94 19.92 1.77
N THR A 578 11.04 20.07 2.50
CA THR A 578 12.22 19.22 2.34
C THR A 578 12.92 19.08 3.67
N ARG A 579 12.96 17.85 4.16
CA ARG A 579 13.80 17.47 5.28
C ARG A 579 15.27 17.69 4.91
N LEU A 580 15.96 18.48 5.73
CA LEU A 580 17.39 18.69 5.64
C LEU A 580 18.15 17.63 6.42
N TYR A 581 17.63 17.30 7.60
CA TYR A 581 18.23 16.32 8.49
C TYR A 581 17.18 15.73 9.43
N SER A 582 17.39 14.51 9.87
CA SER A 582 16.67 13.94 11.02
C SER A 582 17.53 12.89 11.70
N ASN A 583 17.39 12.79 13.01
CA ASN A 583 17.96 11.74 13.85
C ASN A 583 16.92 11.28 14.88
N THR A 584 17.17 10.13 15.49
CA THR A 584 16.28 9.51 16.47
C THR A 584 17.05 9.06 17.69
N LYS A 585 16.39 9.08 18.85
CA LYS A 585 16.91 8.57 20.11
C LYS A 585 15.83 7.79 20.82
N VAL A 586 16.11 6.59 21.30
CA VAL A 586 15.15 5.85 22.13
C VAL A 586 15.03 6.51 23.50
N VAL A 587 13.79 6.68 23.96
CA VAL A 587 13.47 7.13 25.32
C VAL A 587 12.85 5.96 26.09
N GLU A 588 13.41 5.62 27.24
CA GLU A 588 12.99 4.45 28.01
C GLU A 588 11.74 4.75 28.85
N ASP A 589 11.74 5.89 29.56
CA ASP A 589 10.64 6.40 30.38
C ASP A 589 10.18 7.77 29.88
N TRP A 590 9.02 7.78 29.22
CA TRP A 590 8.40 9.02 28.72
C TRP A 590 7.73 9.84 29.82
N GLU A 591 7.60 9.33 31.04
CA GLU A 591 7.14 10.09 32.21
C GLU A 591 8.31 10.80 32.93
N ASP A 592 9.56 10.38 32.68
CA ASP A 592 10.74 11.07 33.18
C ASP A 592 11.07 12.30 32.32
N GLU A 593 10.67 13.47 32.84
CA GLU A 593 10.90 14.76 32.21
C GLU A 593 12.39 15.05 31.92
N GLU A 594 13.30 14.63 32.82
CA GLU A 594 14.74 14.85 32.63
C GLU A 594 15.29 13.96 31.54
N GLN A 595 14.84 12.70 31.46
CA GLN A 595 15.27 11.79 30.39
C GLN A 595 14.80 12.29 29.01
N VAL A 596 13.51 12.66 28.89
CA VAL A 596 12.95 13.16 27.63
C VAL A 596 13.63 14.46 27.20
N SER A 597 13.79 15.43 28.12
CA SER A 597 14.48 16.69 27.83
C SER A 597 15.96 16.47 27.49
N GLY A 598 16.62 15.53 28.16
CA GLY A 598 18.00 15.14 27.87
C GLY A 598 18.15 14.56 26.47
N ALA A 599 17.24 13.65 26.07
CA ALA A 599 17.21 13.08 24.72
C ALA A 599 16.96 14.15 23.65
N MET A 600 16.09 15.14 23.92
CA MET A 600 15.90 16.29 23.01
C MET A 600 17.20 17.08 22.82
N THR A 601 17.93 17.34 23.91
CA THR A 601 19.22 18.04 23.86
C THR A 601 20.25 17.22 23.09
N GLU A 602 20.38 15.91 23.35
CA GLU A 602 21.30 15.02 22.63
C GLU A 602 21.03 15.04 21.11
N LEU A 603 19.77 14.96 20.70
CA LEU A 603 19.38 15.03 19.29
C LEU A 603 19.73 16.38 18.66
N PHE A 604 19.48 17.47 19.39
CA PHE A 604 19.73 18.83 18.92
C PHE A 604 21.24 19.15 18.85
N GLU A 605 22.04 18.67 19.80
CA GLU A 605 23.48 18.88 19.88
C GLU A 605 24.29 17.94 18.98
N HIS A 606 23.63 17.00 18.30
CA HIS A 606 24.29 16.05 17.40
C HIS A 606 25.22 16.76 16.40
N PRO A 607 26.48 16.30 16.18
CA PRO A 607 27.48 17.05 15.43
C PRO A 607 27.03 17.47 14.02
N MET A 608 26.39 16.58 13.27
CA MET A 608 25.86 16.91 11.94
C MET A 608 24.78 17.99 11.97
N HIS A 609 24.00 18.04 13.05
CA HIS A 609 22.95 19.03 13.24
C HIS A 609 23.56 20.41 13.50
N GLN A 610 24.57 20.47 14.36
CA GLN A 610 25.32 21.69 14.67
C GLN A 610 26.12 22.22 13.47
N GLU A 611 26.72 21.33 12.67
CA GLU A 611 27.39 21.69 11.42
C GLU A 611 26.42 22.35 10.43
N LEU A 612 25.24 21.75 10.22
CA LEU A 612 24.22 22.29 9.33
C LEU A 612 23.67 23.64 9.83
N LEU A 613 23.49 23.80 11.15
CA LEU A 613 23.16 25.09 11.75
C LEU A 613 24.25 26.14 11.52
N GLY A 614 25.52 25.76 11.61
CA GLY A 614 26.66 26.63 11.27
C GLY A 614 26.65 27.09 9.82
N VAL A 615 26.39 26.17 8.88
CA VAL A 615 26.20 26.48 7.44
C VAL A 615 25.06 27.49 7.25
N ILE A 616 23.94 27.29 7.94
CA ILE A 616 22.79 28.20 7.88
C ILE A 616 23.15 29.56 8.48
N GLY A 617 23.88 29.61 9.59
CA GLY A 617 24.42 30.84 10.15
C GLY A 617 25.30 31.61 9.15
N TRP A 618 26.18 30.92 8.43
CA TRP A 618 27.03 31.52 7.39
C TRP A 618 26.23 32.09 6.22
N ILE A 619 25.22 31.36 5.74
CA ILE A 619 24.30 31.84 4.70
C ILE A 619 23.50 33.06 5.21
N GLY A 620 23.12 33.07 6.49
CA GLY A 620 22.47 34.20 7.15
C GLY A 620 23.39 35.42 7.37
N GLY A 621 24.70 35.25 7.26
CA GLY A 621 25.70 36.31 7.42
C GLY A 621 26.35 36.40 8.80
N GLU A 622 26.27 35.35 9.64
CA GLU A 622 27.02 35.27 10.90
C GLU A 622 28.50 34.96 10.65
N SER A 623 29.39 35.85 11.10
CA SER A 623 30.84 35.60 11.15
C SER A 623 31.22 35.09 12.54
N TRP A 624 31.47 33.80 12.70
CA TRP A 624 32.14 33.29 13.89
C TRP A 624 33.64 33.58 13.80
N GLY A 625 34.17 34.34 14.75
CA GLY A 625 35.61 34.56 14.87
C GLY A 625 36.32 33.23 15.10
N ARG A 626 37.32 32.95 14.26
CA ARG A 626 38.20 31.78 14.39
C ARG A 626 38.87 31.67 15.74
#